data_AF-A0A523WAL0-F1
#
_entry.id   AF-A0A523WAL0-F1
#
_cell.length_a   1.000
_cell.length_b   1.000
_cell.length_c   1.000
_cell.angle_alpha   90.00
_cell.angle_beta   90.00
_cell.angle_gamma   90.00
#
_symmetry.space_group_name_H-M   'P 1'
#
loop_
_entity.id
_entity.type
_entity.pdbx_description
1 polymer ?
#
loop_
_entity_poly.entity_id
_entity_poly.type
_entity_poly.pdbx_seq_one_letter_code
_entity_poly.pdbx_strand_id
1 'polypeptide(L)' 'MTAASEDLMGRPLREVLEDYKKRKISLEEADELIRGYVCIGEEAKSDLDRKKRRGVPEIVLAEGKSEDDVV' A
#
# COMPACT_ATOMS: atom_id res chain seq x y z
N MET A 1 23.12 -10.69 12.16
CA MET A 1 22.33 -11.39 11.14
C MET A 1 20.87 -11.20 11.52
N THR A 2 20.19 -10.24 10.91
CA THR A 2 18.74 -10.02 11.08
C THR A 2 18.26 -9.28 9.84
N ALA A 3 18.12 -10.02 8.75
CA ALA A 3 17.58 -9.54 7.47
C ALA A 3 16.03 -9.45 7.48
N ALA A 4 15.43 -9.34 8.66
CA ALA A 4 13.98 -9.50 8.85
C ALA A 4 13.20 -8.17 8.84
N SER A 5 13.86 -7.03 8.66
CA SER A 5 13.24 -5.71 8.79
C SER A 5 13.03 -4.94 7.47
N GLU A 6 13.49 -5.44 6.33
CA GLU A 6 13.31 -4.77 5.02
C GLU A 6 12.07 -5.26 4.25
N ASP A 7 11.46 -6.38 4.65
CA ASP A 7 10.35 -7.02 3.93
C ASP A 7 8.95 -6.43 4.22
N LEU A 8 8.87 -5.34 5.00
CA LEU A 8 7.58 -4.66 5.27
C LEU A 8 7.11 -3.74 4.14
N MET A 9 7.97 -3.47 3.16
CA MET A 9 7.54 -2.91 1.87
C MET A 9 7.45 -4.07 0.89
N GLY A 10 6.22 -4.52 0.61
CA GLY A 10 5.97 -5.52 -0.42
C GLY A 10 6.75 -5.16 -1.69
N ARG A 11 7.38 -6.17 -2.30
CA ARG A 11 8.09 -6.02 -3.59
C ARG A 11 7.18 -5.31 -4.60
N PRO A 12 7.66 -4.73 -5.71
CA PRO A 12 6.78 -4.29 -6.79
C PRO A 12 6.11 -5.48 -7.49
N LEU A 13 4.81 -5.41 -7.80
CA LEU A 13 4.02 -6.52 -8.40
C LEU A 13 4.69 -7.07 -9.66
N ARG A 14 5.24 -6.16 -10.46
CA ARG A 14 5.91 -6.49 -11.71
C ARG A 14 7.13 -7.38 -11.53
N GLU A 15 7.86 -7.23 -10.43
CA GLU A 15 9.04 -8.06 -10.15
C GLU A 15 8.65 -9.48 -9.78
N VAL A 16 7.62 -9.65 -8.95
CA VAL A 16 7.10 -10.96 -8.55
C VAL A 16 6.65 -11.74 -9.80
N LEU A 17 5.90 -11.09 -10.70
CA LEU A 17 5.43 -11.71 -11.94
C LEU A 17 6.57 -12.06 -12.91
N GLU A 18 7.61 -11.23 -13.02
CA GLU A 18 8.78 -11.52 -13.85
C GLU A 18 9.62 -12.67 -13.31
N ASP A 19 9.76 -12.79 -11.99
CA ASP A 19 10.48 -13.90 -11.37
C ASP A 19 9.71 -15.22 -11.51
N TYR A 20 8.37 -15.21 -11.40
CA TYR A 20 7.53 -16.36 -11.69
C TYR A 20 7.63 -16.78 -13.16
N LYS A 21 7.52 -15.83 -14.10
CA LYS A 21 7.70 -16.08 -15.55
C LYS A 21 9.04 -16.73 -15.87
N LYS A 22 10.09 -16.37 -15.13
CA LYS A 22 11.45 -16.93 -15.26
C LYS A 22 11.65 -18.22 -14.46
N ARG A 23 10.61 -18.75 -13.80
CA ARG A 23 10.63 -19.94 -12.94
C ARG A 23 11.63 -19.86 -11.78
N LYS A 24 11.87 -18.65 -11.26
CA LYS A 24 12.73 -18.44 -10.10
C LYS A 24 12.01 -18.67 -8.76
N ILE A 25 10.69 -18.52 -8.78
CA ILE A 25 9.78 -18.75 -7.65
C ILE A 25 8.65 -19.67 -8.09
N SER A 26 8.04 -20.39 -7.16
CA SER A 26 6.89 -21.24 -7.42
C SER A 26 5.60 -20.43 -7.61
N LEU A 27 4.52 -21.10 -8.02
CA LEU A 27 3.20 -20.50 -8.07
C LEU A 27 2.72 -20.14 -6.66
N GLU A 28 2.97 -21.01 -5.68
CA GLU A 28 2.58 -20.83 -4.29
C GLU A 28 3.30 -19.63 -3.66
N GLU A 29 4.61 -19.50 -3.90
CA GLU A 29 5.40 -18.35 -3.43
C GLU A 29 4.91 -17.04 -4.08
N ALA A 30 4.59 -17.07 -5.38
CA ALA A 30 4.04 -15.90 -6.06
C ALA A 30 2.66 -15.51 -5.50
N ASP A 31 1.79 -16.49 -5.21
CA ASP A 31 0.46 -16.26 -4.64
C ASP A 31 0.54 -15.61 -3.25
N GLU A 32 1.42 -16.11 -2.38
CA GLU A 32 1.65 -15.51 -1.05
C GLU A 32 2.14 -14.05 -1.14
N LEU A 33 3.08 -13.77 -2.04
CA LEU A 33 3.60 -12.42 -2.25
C LEU A 33 2.53 -11.46 -2.80
N ILE A 34 1.61 -11.95 -3.63
CA ILE A 34 0.58 -11.12 -4.29
C ILE A 34 -0.64 -10.88 -3.38
N ARG A 35 -0.93 -11.76 -2.42
CA ARG A 35 -2.07 -11.60 -1.49
C ARG A 35 -2.08 -10.28 -0.71
N GLY A 36 -0.90 -9.68 -0.47
CA GLY A 36 -0.77 -8.38 0.21
C GLY A 36 -1.13 -7.17 -0.66
N TYR A 37 -1.32 -7.34 -1.97
CA TYR A 37 -1.69 -6.24 -2.85
C TYR A 37 -3.19 -6.02 -2.81
N VAL A 38 -3.60 -5.02 -2.04
CA VAL A 38 -4.99 -4.56 -2.05
C VAL A 38 -5.19 -3.64 -3.25
N CYS A 39 -6.21 -3.91 -4.06
CA CYS A 39 -6.70 -2.95 -5.04
C CYS A 39 -7.25 -1.73 -4.28
N ILE A 40 -6.44 -0.68 -4.18
CA ILE A 40 -6.80 0.59 -3.52
C ILE A 40 -8.16 1.11 -4.03
N GLY A 41 -8.51 0.86 -5.29
CA GLY A 41 -9.80 1.26 -5.87
C GLY A 41 -11.06 0.69 -5.21
N GLU A 42 -10.98 -0.47 -4.55
CA GLU A 42 -12.16 -1.15 -3.97
C GLU A 42 -12.33 -0.84 -2.47
N GLU A 43 -11.23 -0.72 -1.73
CA GLU A 43 -11.26 -0.60 -0.27
C GLU A 43 -10.95 0.83 0.24
N ALA A 44 -10.25 1.67 -0.54
CA ALA A 44 -9.84 3.00 -0.07
C ALA A 44 -9.56 4.01 -1.19
N LYS A 45 -10.36 5.06 -1.32
CA LYS A 45 -10.01 6.16 -2.24
C LYS A 45 -8.84 6.98 -1.69
N SER A 46 -7.70 6.91 -2.35
CA SER A 46 -6.55 7.77 -2.06
C SER A 46 -6.78 9.17 -2.64
N ASP A 47 -6.72 10.21 -1.80
CA ASP A 47 -6.78 11.62 -2.22
C ASP A 47 -5.45 12.06 -2.84
N LEU A 48 -5.25 11.72 -4.12
CA LEU A 48 -4.03 12.05 -4.88
C LEU A 48 -3.85 13.56 -5.13
N ASP A 49 -4.93 14.33 -5.00
CA ASP A 49 -4.95 15.76 -5.28
C ASP A 49 -4.89 16.60 -3.98
N ARG A 50 -4.61 15.98 -2.82
CA ARG A 50 -4.43 16.68 -1.54
C ARG A 50 -3.47 17.88 -1.65
N LYS A 51 -2.39 17.75 -2.43
CA LYS A 51 -1.40 18.82 -2.67
C LYS A 51 -1.88 19.92 -3.63
N LYS A 52 -2.95 19.69 -4.40
CA LYS A 52 -3.51 20.63 -5.38
C LYS A 52 -4.70 21.42 -4.83
N ARG A 53 -5.33 20.96 -3.75
CA ARG A 53 -6.43 21.69 -3.09
C ARG A 53 -5.92 23.06 -2.61
N ARG A 54 -6.63 24.11 -2.97
CA ARG A 54 -6.39 25.49 -2.54
C ARG A 54 -7.61 25.97 -1.76
N GLY A 55 -7.41 26.51 -0.55
CA GLY A 55 -8.46 26.89 0.39
C GLY A 55 -8.08 26.50 1.83
N VAL A 56 -8.88 26.94 2.82
CA VAL A 56 -8.73 26.46 4.21
C VAL A 56 -9.20 25.00 4.24
N PRO A 57 -8.37 24.02 4.64
CA PRO A 57 -8.82 22.65 4.75
C PRO A 57 -9.89 22.52 5.83
N GLU A 58 -11.13 22.21 5.45
CA GLU A 58 -12.13 21.73 6.41
C GLU A 58 -11.77 20.30 6.79
N ILE A 59 -11.40 20.11 8.06
CA ILE A 59 -11.14 18.81 8.63
C ILE A 59 -12.46 18.25 9.11
N VAL A 60 -12.95 17.20 8.45
CA VAL A 60 -14.09 16.43 8.95
C VAL A 60 -13.55 15.45 9.99
N LEU A 61 -13.76 15.76 11.27
CA LEU A 61 -13.58 14.83 12.37
C LEU A 61 -14.66 13.75 12.26
N ALA A 62 -14.27 12.62 11.69
CA ALA A 62 -15.08 11.41 11.69
C ALA A 62 -14.98 10.72 13.07
N GLU A 63 -15.93 9.84 13.35
CA GLU A 63 -15.92 9.02 14.56
C GLU A 63 -14.59 8.27 14.70
N GLY A 64 -13.93 8.42 15.85
CA GLY A 64 -12.62 7.84 16.14
C GLY A 64 -11.39 8.70 15.81
N LYS A 65 -11.57 9.92 15.28
CA LYS A 65 -10.48 10.91 15.19
C LYS A 65 -10.44 11.82 16.41
N SER A 66 -9.23 12.26 16.76
CA SER A 66 -8.94 13.17 17.87
C SER A 66 -8.39 14.51 17.37
N GLU A 67 -8.33 15.50 18.25
CA GLU A 67 -7.75 16.82 17.92
C GLU A 67 -6.27 16.72 17.53
N ASP A 68 -5.54 15.72 18.04
CA ASP A 68 -4.14 15.48 17.71
C ASP A 68 -3.92 15.02 16.26
N ASP A 69 -4.99 14.59 15.56
CA ASP A 69 -4.96 14.19 14.15
C ASP A 69 -5.03 15.38 13.17
N VAL A 70 -5.16 16.60 13.69
CA VAL A 70 -5.17 17.86 12.93
C VAL A 70 -3.72 18.31 12.69
N VAL A 71 -3.25 18.19 11.43
CA VAL A 71 -1.90 18.61 10.98
C VAL A 71 -1.92 19.88 10.14
#